data_AF-A0A957XB59-F1
#
_entry.id   AF-A0A957XB59-F1
#
_cell.length_a   1.000
_cell.length_b   1.000
_cell.length_c   1.000
_cell.angle_alpha   90.00
_cell.angle_beta   90.00
_cell.angle_gamma   90.00
#
_symmetry.space_group_name_H-M   'P 1'
#
loop_
_entity.id
_entity.type
_entity.pdbx_description
1 polymer ?
#
loop_
_entity_poly.entity_id
_entity_poly.type
_entity_poly.pdbx_seq_one_letter_code
_entity_poly.pdbx_strand_id
1 'polypeptide(L)'
;MLPAKPRQIVVEEFGQTQVIAVSLFTDYLLPFQLVAILLSVGVVGVVWLAQHQQRQRFRRIIAVLDSTWAEESERPSPDLLRVNWLRRKALFDFDQIEIIQATDQQVEELVAMVGNDTDSWRRSRYRQMRCFIDPDCKLTENTVRLLRDTFGEVKNLVQKEGIAV
;
A
#
# COMPACT_ATOMS: atom_id res chain seq x y z
N MET A 1 -1.60 54.34 69.77
CA MET A 1 -2.17 54.07 68.43
C MET A 1 -1.14 53.24 67.65
N LEU A 2 -1.40 51.94 67.50
CA LEU A 2 -0.54 51.00 66.76
C LEU A 2 -0.98 50.97 65.28
N PRO A 3 -0.06 51.06 64.30
CA PRO A 3 -0.44 50.89 62.91
C PRO A 3 -0.68 49.41 62.60
N ALA A 4 -1.87 49.10 62.06
CA ALA A 4 -2.21 47.78 61.57
C ALA A 4 -1.33 47.42 60.36
N LYS A 5 -0.62 46.29 60.45
CA LYS A 5 0.19 45.73 59.36
C LYS A 5 -0.75 45.21 58.27
N PRO A 6 -0.67 45.68 57.02
CA PRO A 6 -1.52 45.17 55.96
C PRO A 6 -1.17 43.70 55.67
N ARG A 7 -2.20 42.85 55.71
CA ARG A 7 -2.14 41.45 55.30
C ARG A 7 -2.17 41.45 53.77
N GLN A 8 -1.00 41.43 53.14
CA GLN A 8 -0.92 41.23 51.69
C GLN A 8 -1.20 39.76 51.39
N ILE A 9 -2.28 39.57 50.65
CA ILE A 9 -2.87 38.29 50.29
C ILE A 9 -2.11 37.73 49.10
N VAL A 10 -1.71 36.46 49.27
CA VAL A 10 -1.21 35.45 48.33
C VAL A 10 -1.74 35.61 46.89
N VAL A 11 -1.07 36.41 46.04
CA VAL A 11 -1.36 36.47 44.59
C VAL A 11 -0.07 36.39 43.74
N GLU A 12 1.10 36.13 44.32
CA GLU A 12 2.37 35.99 43.56
C GLU A 12 2.67 34.56 43.06
N GLU A 13 1.90 33.54 43.46
CA GLU A 13 2.22 32.14 43.13
C GLU A 13 1.46 31.56 41.91
N PHE A 14 0.52 32.30 41.33
CA PHE A 14 -0.17 31.87 40.11
C PHE A 14 0.70 32.18 38.88
N GLY A 15 1.63 31.27 38.58
CA GLY A 15 2.51 31.36 37.41
C GLY A 15 3.86 30.69 37.58
N GLN A 16 4.21 30.24 38.79
CA GLN A 16 5.39 29.42 38.99
C GLN A 16 5.16 28.03 38.41
N THR A 17 5.85 27.74 37.31
CA THR A 17 5.89 26.42 36.67
C THR A 17 6.22 25.29 37.65
N GLN A 18 6.94 25.59 38.74
CA GLN A 18 7.23 24.66 39.83
C GLN A 18 5.97 24.22 40.59
N VAL A 19 5.08 25.14 40.95
CA VAL A 19 3.84 24.82 41.69
C VAL A 19 2.91 23.99 40.81
N ILE A 20 2.80 24.34 39.53
CA ILE A 20 2.00 23.59 38.55
C ILE A 20 2.57 22.20 38.35
N ALA A 21 3.90 22.06 38.20
CA ALA A 21 4.54 20.76 38.02
C ALA A 21 4.28 19.83 39.21
N VAL A 22 4.40 20.32 40.45
CA VAL A 22 4.14 19.51 41.64
C VAL A 22 2.71 18.97 41.62
N SER A 23 1.70 19.82 41.45
CA SER A 23 0.30 19.35 41.43
C SER A 23 0.02 18.43 40.23
N LEU A 24 0.62 18.68 39.07
CA LEU A 24 0.45 17.83 37.88
C LEU A 24 0.96 16.39 38.11
N PHE A 25 2.06 16.24 38.84
CA PHE A 25 2.71 14.94 39.09
C PHE A 25 2.25 14.26 40.39
N THR A 26 1.62 14.97 41.33
CA THR A 26 1.08 14.37 42.57
C THR A 26 -0.42 14.12 42.49
N ASP A 27 -1.20 15.15 42.13
CA ASP A 27 -2.67 15.10 42.25
C ASP A 27 -3.32 14.70 40.92
N TYR A 28 -2.70 15.09 39.81
CA TYR A 28 -3.24 14.88 38.45
C TYR A 28 -2.47 13.83 37.64
N LEU A 29 -1.75 12.92 38.32
CA LEU A 29 -0.96 11.89 37.66
C LEU A 29 -1.81 11.04 36.70
N LEU A 30 -2.99 10.60 37.14
CA LEU A 30 -3.89 9.78 36.31
C LEU A 30 -4.43 10.54 35.08
N PRO A 31 -5.00 11.75 35.21
CA PRO A 31 -5.34 12.58 34.05
C PRO A 31 -4.18 12.82 33.10
N PHE A 32 -2.98 13.09 33.62
CA PHE A 32 -1.78 13.29 32.80
C PHE A 32 -1.40 12.04 32.00
N GLN A 33 -1.44 10.86 32.63
CA GLN A 33 -1.21 9.58 31.96
C GLN A 33 -2.25 9.32 30.86
N LEU A 34 -3.53 9.63 31.09
CA LEU A 34 -4.58 9.49 30.08
C LEU A 34 -4.31 10.37 28.87
N VAL A 35 -3.91 11.63 29.08
CA VAL A 35 -3.53 12.54 27.99
C VAL A 35 -2.32 12.00 27.23
N ALA A 36 -1.30 11.48 27.92
CA ALA A 36 -0.12 10.90 27.29
C ALA A 36 -0.47 9.67 26.43
N ILE A 37 -1.35 8.79 26.92
CA ILE A 37 -1.85 7.64 26.15
C ILE A 37 -2.63 8.12 24.93
N LEU A 38 -3.51 9.10 25.09
CA LEU A 38 -4.34 9.63 24.01
C LEU A 38 -3.50 10.29 22.91
N LEU A 39 -2.47 11.05 23.29
CA LEU A 39 -1.49 11.60 22.34
C LEU A 39 -0.71 10.49 21.63
N SER A 40 -0.28 9.46 22.34
CA SER A 40 0.45 8.33 21.76
C SER A 40 -0.40 7.58 20.72
N VAL A 41 -1.66 7.28 21.05
CA VAL A 41 -2.61 6.67 20.11
C VAL A 41 -2.87 7.58 18.92
N GLY A 42 -2.98 8.90 19.13
CA GLY A 42 -3.12 9.88 18.05
C GLY A 42 -1.96 9.86 17.06
N VAL A 43 -0.72 9.89 17.56
CA VAL A 43 0.49 9.82 16.72
C VAL A 43 0.55 8.51 15.95
N VAL A 44 0.34 7.37 16.63
CA VAL A 44 0.32 6.05 15.98
C VAL A 44 -0.77 5.98 14.92
N GLY A 45 -1.96 6.50 15.21
CA GLY A 45 -3.08 6.55 14.28
C GLY A 45 -2.77 7.35 13.02
N VAL A 46 -2.18 8.55 13.16
CA VAL A 46 -1.79 9.38 12.01
C VAL A 46 -0.69 8.74 11.18
N VAL A 47 0.34 8.16 11.82
CA VAL A 47 1.41 7.45 11.11
C VAL A 47 0.86 6.25 10.35
N TRP A 48 0.00 5.46 10.99
CA TRP A 48 -0.64 4.31 10.36
C TRP A 48 -1.51 4.74 9.17
N LEU A 49 -2.31 5.79 9.33
CA LEU A 49 -3.16 6.32 8.26
C LEU A 49 -2.33 6.83 7.08
N ALA A 50 -1.25 7.58 7.35
CA ALA A 50 -0.35 8.09 6.31
C ALA A 50 0.36 6.95 5.55
N GLN A 51 0.81 5.91 6.26
CA GLN A 51 1.41 4.72 5.66
C GLN A 51 0.39 3.93 4.83
N HIS A 52 -0.84 3.80 5.31
CA HIS A 52 -1.90 3.12 4.58
C HIS A 52 -2.28 3.88 3.30
N GLN A 53 -2.33 5.22 3.36
CA GLN A 53 -2.61 6.07 2.21
C GLN A 53 -1.48 6.05 1.17
N GLN A 54 -0.21 5.94 1.58
CA GLN A 54 0.90 5.81 0.62
C GLN A 54 0.90 4.46 -0.13
N ARG A 55 0.36 3.39 0.47
CA ARG A 55 0.17 2.11 -0.24
C ARG A 55 -0.87 2.17 -1.37
N GLN A 56 -1.70 3.23 -1.40
CA GLN A 56 -2.73 3.47 -2.42
C GLN A 56 -2.22 4.32 -3.60
N ARG A 57 -0.90 4.57 -3.74
CA ARG A 57 -0.36 5.53 -4.73
C ARG A 57 -0.65 5.16 -6.18
N PHE A 58 -0.95 3.90 -6.45
CA PHE A 58 -1.45 3.43 -7.74
C PHE A 58 -2.78 2.74 -7.49
N ARG A 59 -3.84 3.22 -8.17
CA ARG A 59 -5.16 2.58 -8.10
C ARG A 59 -5.16 1.21 -8.79
N ARG A 60 -4.21 0.99 -9.70
CA ARG A 60 -4.10 -0.25 -10.47
C ARG A 60 -2.65 -0.55 -10.80
N ILE A 61 -2.21 -1.76 -10.46
CA ILE A 61 -0.90 -2.29 -10.84
C ILE A 61 -1.12 -3.46 -11.80
N ILE A 62 -0.46 -3.43 -12.95
CA ILE A 62 -0.56 -4.46 -13.99
C ILE A 62 0.80 -5.15 -14.14
N ALA A 63 0.82 -6.46 -13.96
CA ALA A 63 1.95 -7.28 -14.35
C ALA A 63 1.91 -7.51 -15.86
N VAL A 64 2.94 -7.05 -16.57
CA VAL A 64 3.05 -7.17 -18.02
C VAL A 64 4.12 -8.19 -18.37
N LEU A 65 3.83 -9.08 -19.30
CA LEU A 65 4.78 -10.02 -19.88
C LEU A 65 5.05 -9.58 -21.32
N ASP A 66 6.12 -8.82 -21.47
CA ASP A 66 6.55 -8.28 -22.75
C ASP A 66 8.08 -8.38 -22.86
N SER A 67 8.55 -9.26 -23.73
CA SER A 67 9.96 -9.50 -23.98
C SER A 67 10.65 -8.36 -24.73
N THR A 68 9.90 -7.58 -25.50
CA THR A 68 10.42 -6.43 -26.26
C THR A 68 10.59 -5.20 -25.37
N TRP A 69 9.82 -5.11 -24.30
CA TRP A 69 9.91 -4.00 -23.37
C TRP A 69 11.15 -4.13 -22.47
N ALA A 70 12.05 -3.15 -22.57
CA ALA A 70 13.35 -3.16 -21.90
C ALA A 70 13.31 -2.75 -20.42
N GLU A 71 12.42 -1.82 -20.06
CA GLU A 71 12.35 -1.28 -18.69
C GLU A 71 11.60 -2.21 -17.74
N GLU A 72 11.91 -2.13 -16.45
CA GLU A 72 11.22 -2.92 -15.41
C GLU A 72 9.80 -2.41 -15.16
N SER A 73 9.56 -1.10 -15.29
CA SER A 73 8.25 -0.51 -15.04
C SER A 73 8.06 0.77 -15.82
N GLU A 74 6.83 1.03 -16.24
CA GLU A 74 6.40 2.25 -16.92
C GLU A 74 5.14 2.74 -16.24
N ARG A 75 5.04 4.06 -16.15
CA ARG A 75 3.86 4.73 -15.62
C ARG A 75 3.16 5.46 -16.77
N PRO A 76 2.28 4.77 -17.53
CA PRO A 76 1.56 5.41 -18.63
C PRO A 76 0.54 6.45 -18.13
N SER A 77 0.09 6.35 -16.87
CA SER A 77 -0.84 7.31 -16.29
C SER A 77 -0.60 7.46 -14.78
N PRO A 78 -1.07 8.54 -14.13
CA PRO A 78 -0.88 8.73 -12.69
C PRO A 78 -1.46 7.59 -11.85
N ASP A 79 -2.52 6.94 -12.30
CA ASP A 79 -3.23 5.91 -11.53
C ASP A 79 -2.82 4.47 -11.90
N LEU A 80 -1.98 4.30 -12.93
CA LEU A 80 -1.61 3.01 -13.50
C LEU A 80 -0.11 2.79 -13.47
N LEU A 81 0.32 1.71 -12.83
CA LEU A 81 1.68 1.22 -12.92
C LEU A 81 1.70 -0.08 -13.72
N ARG A 82 2.45 -0.12 -14.81
CA ARG A 82 2.74 -1.34 -15.57
C ARG A 82 4.14 -1.80 -15.16
N VAL A 83 4.25 -3.06 -14.74
CA VAL A 83 5.53 -3.64 -14.31
C VAL A 83 5.81 -4.84 -15.18
N ASN A 84 6.93 -4.80 -15.90
CA ASN A 84 7.37 -5.92 -16.72
C ASN A 84 7.91 -7.03 -15.81
N TRP A 85 7.13 -8.09 -15.66
CA TRP A 85 7.48 -9.21 -14.81
C TRP A 85 8.72 -9.95 -15.33
N LEU A 86 8.96 -10.00 -16.65
CA LEU A 86 10.13 -10.67 -17.24
C LEU A 86 11.46 -10.01 -16.85
N ARG A 87 11.44 -8.70 -16.58
CA ARG A 87 12.61 -7.94 -16.11
C ARG A 87 12.79 -8.07 -14.62
N ARG A 88 11.70 -7.96 -13.85
CA ARG A 88 11.73 -8.01 -12.38
C ARG A 88 11.99 -9.41 -11.81
N LYS A 89 11.43 -10.45 -12.44
CA LYS A 89 11.49 -11.87 -12.02
C LYS A 89 11.19 -12.13 -10.54
N ALA A 90 10.29 -11.34 -9.96
CA ALA A 90 9.83 -11.50 -8.58
C ALA A 90 8.33 -11.26 -8.48
N LEU A 91 7.66 -11.94 -7.53
CA LEU A 91 6.25 -11.67 -7.25
C LEU A 91 6.09 -10.32 -6.54
N PHE A 92 5.08 -9.57 -6.94
CA PHE A 92 4.65 -8.32 -6.31
C PHE A 92 3.12 -8.29 -6.24
N ASP A 93 2.55 -7.27 -5.60
CA ASP A 93 1.11 -7.09 -5.57
C ASP A 93 0.65 -6.43 -6.88
N PHE A 94 -0.20 -7.12 -7.64
CA PHE A 94 -0.76 -6.64 -8.89
C PHE A 94 -2.24 -7.05 -8.98
N ASP A 95 -3.01 -6.27 -9.73
CA ASP A 95 -4.46 -6.42 -9.84
C ASP A 95 -4.87 -7.11 -11.15
N GLN A 96 -3.95 -7.17 -12.12
CA GLN A 96 -4.19 -7.71 -13.46
C GLN A 96 -2.88 -8.18 -14.09
N ILE A 97 -3.00 -9.14 -15.01
CA ILE A 97 -1.93 -9.60 -15.89
C ILE A 97 -2.25 -9.22 -17.34
N GLU A 98 -1.25 -8.74 -18.07
CA GLU A 98 -1.27 -8.55 -19.52
C GLU A 98 -0.11 -9.34 -20.14
N ILE A 99 -0.41 -10.20 -21.11
CA ILE A 99 0.58 -10.97 -21.85
C ILE A 99 0.61 -10.45 -23.27
N ILE A 100 1.68 -9.74 -23.64
CA ILE A 100 1.79 -9.01 -24.91
C ILE A 100 2.71 -9.76 -25.86
N GLN A 101 3.96 -9.97 -25.43
CA GLN A 101 4.93 -10.77 -26.19
C GLN A 101 5.72 -11.62 -25.21
N ALA A 102 5.22 -12.83 -24.97
CA ALA A 102 5.87 -13.80 -24.09
C ALA A 102 5.87 -15.19 -24.73
N THR A 103 6.88 -16.00 -24.39
CA THR A 103 6.91 -17.42 -24.75
C THR A 103 6.13 -18.26 -23.75
N ASP A 104 5.68 -19.46 -24.15
CA ASP A 104 5.03 -20.40 -23.22
C ASP A 104 5.88 -20.64 -21.97
N GLN A 105 7.19 -20.84 -22.14
CA GLN A 105 8.11 -21.04 -21.01
C GLN A 105 8.07 -19.87 -20.01
N GLN A 106 8.05 -18.63 -20.49
CA GLN A 106 8.01 -17.46 -19.62
C GLN A 106 6.70 -17.37 -18.83
N VAL A 107 5.59 -17.76 -19.46
CA VAL A 107 4.29 -17.83 -18.81
C VAL A 107 4.26 -18.95 -17.77
N GLU A 108 4.80 -20.13 -18.11
CA GLU A 108 4.91 -21.26 -17.18
C GLU A 108 5.77 -20.91 -15.95
N GLU A 109 6.88 -20.19 -16.14
CA GLU A 109 7.71 -19.69 -15.05
C GLU A 109 6.92 -18.77 -14.09
N LEU A 110 6.13 -17.84 -14.63
CA LEU A 110 5.24 -16.99 -13.83
C LEU A 110 4.23 -17.84 -13.05
N VAL A 111 3.53 -18.74 -13.74
CA VAL A 111 2.49 -19.57 -13.12
C VAL A 111 3.09 -20.46 -12.03
N ALA A 112 4.28 -21.03 -12.25
CA ALA A 112 4.97 -21.84 -11.27
C ALA A 112 5.32 -21.01 -10.02
N MET A 113 5.79 -19.77 -10.17
CA MET A 113 6.03 -18.89 -9.03
C MET A 113 4.74 -18.54 -8.29
N VAL A 114 3.67 -18.22 -9.01
CA VAL A 114 2.36 -17.92 -8.43
C VAL A 114 1.79 -19.13 -7.68
N GLY A 115 1.93 -20.33 -8.22
CA GLY A 115 1.52 -21.58 -7.58
C GLY A 115 2.29 -21.89 -6.30
N ASN A 116 3.56 -21.47 -6.25
CA ASN A 116 4.45 -21.61 -5.09
C ASN A 116 4.41 -20.41 -4.13
N ASP A 117 3.52 -19.44 -4.35
CA ASP A 117 3.38 -18.32 -3.43
C ASP A 117 2.95 -18.83 -2.05
N THR A 118 3.58 -18.32 -1.00
CA THR A 118 3.28 -18.66 0.40
C THR A 118 2.32 -17.68 1.05
N ASP A 119 2.08 -16.51 0.43
CA ASP A 119 1.16 -15.49 0.93
C ASP A 119 -0.30 -15.91 0.70
N SER A 120 -0.98 -16.27 1.80
CA SER A 120 -2.38 -16.73 1.75
C SER A 120 -3.36 -15.69 1.23
N TRP A 121 -3.09 -14.40 1.48
CA TRP A 121 -3.94 -13.31 1.02
C TRP A 121 -3.83 -13.17 -0.50
N ARG A 122 -2.61 -13.14 -1.06
CA ARG A 122 -2.42 -13.07 -2.52
C ARG A 122 -2.99 -14.29 -3.25
N ARG A 123 -2.75 -15.49 -2.72
CA ARG A 123 -3.28 -16.75 -3.29
C ARG A 123 -4.78 -16.74 -3.48
N SER A 124 -5.53 -16.17 -2.52
CA SER A 124 -6.98 -16.08 -2.62
C SER A 124 -7.45 -15.19 -3.77
N ARG A 125 -6.67 -14.16 -4.11
CA ARG A 125 -6.98 -13.17 -5.15
C ARG A 125 -6.66 -13.68 -6.56
N TYR A 126 -5.65 -14.53 -6.73
CA TYR A 126 -5.21 -14.94 -8.06
C TYR A 126 -6.33 -15.51 -8.93
N ARG A 127 -7.17 -16.38 -8.39
CA ARG A 127 -8.31 -16.99 -9.13
C ARG A 127 -9.39 -16.01 -9.59
N GLN A 128 -9.37 -14.78 -9.09
CA GLN A 128 -10.32 -13.73 -9.43
C GLN A 128 -9.67 -12.66 -10.33
N MET A 129 -8.39 -12.83 -10.64
CA MET A 129 -7.60 -11.83 -11.33
C MET A 129 -7.86 -11.88 -12.83
N ARG A 130 -7.92 -10.72 -13.46
CA ARG A 130 -8.10 -10.65 -14.91
C ARG A 130 -6.77 -10.88 -15.60
N CYS A 131 -6.75 -11.80 -16.56
CA CYS A 131 -5.62 -12.03 -17.44
C CYS A 131 -6.02 -11.64 -18.86
N PHE A 132 -5.24 -10.77 -19.49
CA PHE A 132 -5.43 -10.37 -20.88
C PHE A 132 -4.29 -10.88 -21.73
N ILE A 133 -4.61 -11.49 -22.87
CA ILE A 133 -3.63 -11.97 -23.84
C ILE A 133 -3.78 -11.14 -25.11
N ASP A 134 -2.69 -10.54 -25.57
CA ASP A 134 -2.64 -9.87 -26.85
C ASP A 134 -2.89 -10.88 -27.99
N PRO A 135 -3.77 -10.57 -28.96
CA PRO A 135 -4.11 -11.52 -30.04
C PRO A 135 -2.91 -11.93 -30.89
N ASP A 136 -1.84 -11.11 -30.95
CA ASP A 136 -0.63 -11.42 -31.69
C ASP A 136 0.33 -12.32 -30.89
N CYS A 137 0.07 -12.53 -29.59
CA CYS A 137 0.86 -13.41 -28.73
C CYS A 137 0.55 -14.89 -29.03
N LYS A 138 1.52 -15.60 -29.60
CA LYS A 138 1.40 -17.01 -29.99
C LYS A 138 1.59 -17.96 -28.80
N LEU A 139 0.63 -17.97 -27.87
CA LEU A 139 0.60 -18.96 -26.80
C LEU A 139 -0.10 -20.25 -27.25
N THR A 140 0.36 -21.38 -26.74
CA THR A 140 -0.31 -22.66 -26.95
C THR A 140 -1.60 -22.76 -26.12
N GLU A 141 -2.55 -23.57 -26.57
CA GLU A 141 -3.81 -23.80 -25.84
C GLU A 141 -3.56 -24.38 -24.43
N ASN A 142 -2.48 -25.16 -24.26
CA ASN A 142 -2.08 -25.67 -22.96
C ASN A 142 -1.73 -24.53 -22.00
N THR A 143 -0.94 -23.56 -22.46
CA THR A 143 -0.57 -22.37 -21.67
C THR A 143 -1.79 -21.51 -21.37
N VAL A 144 -2.70 -21.33 -22.33
CA VAL A 144 -3.96 -20.60 -22.10
C VAL A 144 -4.82 -21.29 -21.04
N ARG A 145 -4.90 -22.62 -21.07
CA ARG A 145 -5.59 -23.40 -20.04
C ARG A 145 -4.94 -23.24 -18.67
N LEU A 146 -3.61 -23.31 -18.60
CA LEU A 146 -2.84 -23.10 -17.38
C LEU A 146 -3.12 -21.71 -16.77
N LEU A 147 -3.17 -20.67 -17.61
CA LEU A 147 -3.54 -19.31 -17.19
C LEU A 147 -4.97 -19.24 -16.64
N ARG A 148 -5.92 -19.92 -17.29
CA ARG A 148 -7.32 -19.98 -16.86
C ARG A 148 -7.46 -20.69 -15.52
N ASP A 149 -6.74 -21.78 -15.31
CA ASP A 149 -6.75 -22.52 -14.05
C ASP A 149 -6.11 -21.71 -12.89
N THR A 150 -5.12 -20.88 -13.21
CA THR A 150 -4.39 -20.06 -12.23
C THR A 150 -5.13 -18.77 -11.88
N PHE A 151 -5.61 -18.04 -12.89
CA PHE A 151 -6.14 -16.69 -12.74
C PHE A 151 -7.66 -16.59 -12.88
N GLY A 152 -8.33 -17.63 -13.37
CA GLY A 152 -9.77 -17.65 -13.60
C GLY A 152 -10.13 -17.08 -14.96
N GLU A 153 -10.36 -15.78 -15.07
CA GLU A 153 -10.85 -15.17 -16.32
C GLU A 153 -9.69 -14.74 -17.23
N VAL A 154 -9.58 -15.41 -18.38
CA VAL A 154 -8.64 -15.07 -19.46
C VAL A 154 -9.42 -14.48 -20.63
N LYS A 155 -9.07 -13.25 -21.02
CA LYS A 155 -9.68 -12.52 -22.13
C LYS A 155 -8.62 -12.15 -23.15
N ASN A 156 -9.03 -11.96 -24.39
CA ASN A 156 -8.15 -11.32 -25.38
C ASN A 156 -8.14 -9.81 -25.13
N LEU A 157 -6.97 -9.20 -25.28
CA LEU A 157 -6.81 -7.76 -25.27
C LEU A 157 -7.57 -7.23 -26.49
N VAL A 158 -8.70 -6.58 -26.23
CA VAL A 158 -9.38 -5.82 -27.29
C VAL A 158 -8.46 -4.63 -27.55
N GLN A 159 -7.79 -4.61 -28.71
CA GLN A 159 -7.04 -3.45 -29.16
C GLN A 159 -7.97 -2.23 -29.04
N LYS A 160 -7.70 -1.37 -28.06
CA LYS A 160 -8.26 -0.02 -28.11
C LYS A 160 -7.53 0.67 -29.25
N GLU A 161 -8.20 0.77 -30.38
CA GLU A 161 -7.82 1.67 -31.46
C GLU A 161 -7.39 3.01 -30.86
N GLY A 162 -6.28 3.53 -31.37
CA GLY A 162 -5.43 4.50 -30.70
C GLY A 162 -6.16 5.70 -30.12
N ILE A 163 -5.78 6.04 -28.88
CA ILE A 163 -5.72 7.45 -28.50
C ILE A 163 -4.41 7.96 -29.09
N ALA A 164 -4.49 8.42 -30.34
CA ALA A 164 -3.50 9.31 -30.89
C ALA A 164 -3.48 10.58 -30.01
N VAL A 165 -2.30 10.91 -29.49
CA VAL A 165 -1.97 12.26 -29.03
C VAL A 165 -1.01 12.85 -30.06
#